data_AF-J4I209-F1
#
_entry.id   AF-J4I209-F1
#
_cell.length_a   1.000
_cell.length_b   1.000
_cell.length_c   1.000
_cell.angle_alpha   90.00
_cell.angle_beta   90.00
_cell.angle_gamma   90.00
#
_symmetry.space_group_name_H-M   'P 1'
#
loop_
_entity.id
_entity.type
_entity.pdbx_description
1 polymer ?
#
loop_
_entity_poly.entity_id
_entity_poly.type
_entity_poly.pdbx_seq_one_letter_code
_entity_poly.pdbx_strand_id
1 'polypeptide(L)'
;MFRAGGWMALGGTHFNFLREIPILSQYECRSSIAGWDNKWLYVVIRFVSHSRKKSKSKTNEESSPQSDAVDTRADAAPYPVLHMPVVLDKSQDSSAAPSALASPPSLDPSSTNGSVTGTQASLDSHARAVSAALRPGTHVESDGATLHCVAISAICFKIGRITIPPALALVCEGLSVGPEAGIEDAPAPAPYSRANPPPFWSRVEELRGTEINLSRLRAFYAGGWREVPEGERWWESALGGEVEKRRAAGMQIAGSLRRGMEGMQSL
;
A
#
# COMPACT_ATOMS: atom_id res chain seq x y z
N MET A 1 -22.23 -8.63 8.08
CA MET A 1 -21.18 -8.71 9.10
C MET A 1 -21.46 -7.80 10.30
N PHE A 2 -21.34 -6.47 10.21
CA PHE A 2 -21.50 -5.58 11.38
C PHE A 2 -22.88 -5.66 12.04
N ARG A 3 -23.94 -5.72 11.22
CA ARG A 3 -25.31 -5.88 11.69
C ARG A 3 -25.52 -7.19 12.48
N ALA A 4 -24.72 -8.22 12.22
CA ALA A 4 -24.78 -9.50 12.94
C ALA A 4 -23.97 -9.50 14.25
N GLY A 5 -23.41 -8.35 14.66
CA GLY A 5 -22.55 -8.22 15.84
C GLY A 5 -21.07 -8.48 15.58
N GLY A 6 -20.67 -8.54 14.30
CA GLY A 6 -19.27 -8.58 13.92
C GLY A 6 -18.62 -7.19 14.00
N TRP A 7 -17.28 -7.15 14.09
CA TRP A 7 -16.50 -5.91 14.14
C TRP A 7 -15.13 -6.09 13.48
N MET A 8 -14.48 -4.99 13.11
CA MET A 8 -13.13 -4.99 12.52
C MET A 8 -12.10 -4.57 13.56
N ALA A 9 -11.13 -5.43 13.81
CA ALA A 9 -10.01 -5.19 14.71
C ALA A 9 -8.77 -4.75 13.92
N LEU A 10 -8.17 -3.63 14.29
CA LEU A 10 -6.88 -3.24 13.75
C LEU A 10 -5.77 -4.05 14.45
N GLY A 11 -4.98 -4.79 13.68
CA GLY A 11 -3.83 -5.54 14.17
C GLY A 11 -2.54 -4.73 14.21
N GLY A 12 -2.43 -3.74 13.32
CA GLY A 12 -1.28 -2.85 13.24
C GLY A 12 -1.29 -2.03 11.95
N THR A 13 -0.59 -0.92 11.97
CA THR A 13 -0.40 -0.05 10.81
C THR A 13 1.07 0.33 10.68
N HIS A 14 1.60 0.21 9.47
CA HIS A 14 2.95 0.65 9.13
C HIS A 14 2.86 1.89 8.24
N PHE A 15 3.72 2.86 8.50
CA PHE A 15 3.82 4.09 7.71
C PHE A 15 5.21 4.18 7.09
N ASN A 16 5.25 4.56 5.81
CA ASN A 16 6.46 5.01 5.15
C ASN A 16 6.24 6.46 4.73
N PHE A 17 7.00 7.37 5.36
CA PHE A 17 6.92 8.81 5.10
C PHE A 17 7.96 9.18 4.04
N LEU A 18 7.48 9.66 2.90
CA LEU A 18 8.29 9.95 1.72
C LEU A 18 8.50 11.46 1.54
N ARG A 19 7.47 12.25 1.86
CA ARG A 19 7.49 13.70 1.74
C ARG A 19 6.61 14.33 2.82
N GLU A 20 6.99 15.54 3.24
CA GLU A 20 6.19 16.36 4.13
C GLU A 20 4.94 16.92 3.43
N ILE A 21 3.80 16.86 4.13
CA ILE A 21 2.58 17.55 3.77
C ILE A 21 2.58 18.90 4.51
N PRO A 22 2.59 20.05 3.81
CA PRO A 22 2.60 21.35 4.47
C PRO A 22 1.37 21.55 5.37
N ILE A 23 1.56 22.30 6.45
CA ILE A 23 0.49 22.66 7.40
C ILE A 23 -0.69 23.29 6.64
N LEU A 24 -1.91 22.83 6.96
CA LEU A 24 -3.16 23.29 6.34
C LEU A 24 -3.25 23.07 4.82
N SER A 25 -2.38 22.27 4.22
CA SER A 25 -2.50 21.89 2.81
C SER A 25 -3.58 20.82 2.61
N GLN A 26 -4.23 20.88 1.45
CA GLN A 26 -5.23 19.88 1.06
C GLN A 26 -4.53 18.63 0.53
N TYR A 27 -4.94 17.47 1.02
CA TYR A 27 -4.48 16.17 0.56
C TYR A 27 -5.66 15.20 0.44
N GLU A 28 -5.42 14.10 -0.26
CA GLU A 28 -6.36 13.02 -0.51
C GLU A 28 -5.80 11.71 0.09
N CYS A 29 -6.64 10.96 0.80
CA CYS A 29 -6.34 9.61 1.25
C CYS A 29 -6.98 8.60 0.29
N ARG A 30 -6.16 7.89 -0.47
CA ARG A 30 -6.60 6.80 -1.35
C ARG A 30 -6.47 5.47 -0.64
N SER A 31 -7.59 4.85 -0.30
CA SER A 31 -7.62 3.52 0.31
C SER A 31 -7.90 2.45 -0.74
N SER A 32 -7.12 1.37 -0.70
CA SER A 32 -7.30 0.20 -1.56
C SER A 32 -6.99 -1.08 -0.79
N ILE A 33 -7.70 -2.17 -1.08
CA ILE A 33 -7.37 -3.49 -0.54
C ILE A 33 -6.16 -4.03 -1.31
N ALA A 34 -5.06 -4.32 -0.63
CA ALA A 34 -3.93 -5.04 -1.23
C ALA A 34 -4.26 -6.52 -1.41
N GLY A 35 -4.81 -7.14 -0.37
CA GLY A 35 -5.12 -8.56 -0.37
C GLY A 35 -5.48 -9.03 1.02
N TRP A 36 -5.68 -10.33 1.17
CA TRP A 36 -5.98 -10.95 2.45
C TRP A 36 -5.43 -12.37 2.53
N ASP A 37 -5.15 -12.79 3.75
CA ASP A 37 -4.94 -14.18 4.13
C ASP A 37 -6.17 -14.72 4.88
N ASN A 38 -6.02 -15.83 5.61
CA ASN A 38 -7.10 -16.47 6.35
C ASN A 38 -7.59 -15.67 7.57
N LYS A 39 -6.83 -14.67 8.02
CA LYS A 39 -7.06 -13.89 9.24
C LYS A 39 -7.08 -12.39 8.99
N TRP A 40 -6.16 -11.90 8.16
CA TRP A 40 -5.90 -10.49 7.97
C TRP A 40 -6.29 -10.02 6.57
N LEU A 41 -7.01 -8.91 6.52
CA LEU A 41 -7.20 -8.05 5.37
C LEU A 41 -6.15 -6.94 5.42
N TYR A 42 -5.39 -6.76 4.35
CA TYR A 42 -4.40 -5.70 4.24
C TYR A 42 -4.96 -4.55 3.40
N VAL A 43 -5.04 -3.37 4.02
CA VAL A 43 -5.49 -2.14 3.38
C VAL A 43 -4.31 -1.20 3.21
N VAL A 44 -4.08 -0.76 1.97
CA VAL A 44 -3.07 0.25 1.64
C VAL A 44 -3.76 1.61 1.56
N ILE A 45 -3.17 2.58 2.23
CA ILE A 45 -3.61 3.97 2.23
C ILE A 45 -2.47 4.81 1.66
N ARG A 46 -2.75 5.58 0.60
CA ARG A 46 -1.80 6.52 0.00
C ARG A 46 -2.27 7.94 0.31
N PHE A 47 -1.36 8.74 0.85
CA PHE A 47 -1.60 10.15 1.11
C PHE A 47 -1.00 10.96 -0.04
N VAL A 48 -1.84 11.63 -0.81
CA VAL A 48 -1.43 12.32 -2.04
C VAL A 48 -1.92 13.76 -2.10
N SER A 49 -1.23 14.63 -2.83
CA SER A 49 -1.70 15.99 -3.13
C SER A 49 -1.58 16.29 -4.62
N HIS A 50 -2.58 16.98 -5.17
CA HIS A 50 -2.50 17.49 -6.53
C HIS A 50 -1.92 18.90 -6.54
N SER A 51 -0.98 19.17 -7.45
CA SER A 51 -0.57 20.55 -7.69
C SER A 51 -1.76 21.33 -8.24
N ARG A 52 -2.07 22.49 -7.65
CA ARG A 52 -3.06 23.39 -8.24
C ARG A 52 -2.51 23.86 -9.58
N LYS A 53 -3.18 23.52 -10.69
CA LYS A 53 -2.87 24.12 -11.99
C LYS A 53 -2.97 25.64 -11.82
N LYS A 54 -1.85 26.36 -11.91
CA LYS A 54 -1.86 27.82 -12.06
C LYS A 54 -2.73 28.10 -13.29
N SER A 55 -3.92 28.67 -13.07
CA SER A 55 -4.69 29.25 -14.16
C SER A 55 -3.78 30.29 -14.79
N LYS A 56 -3.38 30.03 -16.04
CA LYS A 56 -2.58 30.96 -16.85
C LYS A 56 -3.47 32.18 -17.11
N SER A 57 -3.44 33.14 -16.17
CA SER A 57 -4.02 34.45 -16.38
C SER A 57 -3.31 35.03 -17.61
N LYS A 58 -4.07 35.26 -18.68
CA LYS A 58 -3.59 36.00 -19.84
C LYS A 58 -3.34 37.44 -19.39
N THR A 59 -2.07 37.78 -19.17
CA THR A 59 -1.64 39.17 -19.05
C THR A 59 -1.83 39.84 -20.41
N ASN A 60 -2.65 40.89 -20.46
CA ASN A 60 -2.67 41.85 -21.56
C ASN A 60 -1.95 43.10 -21.04
N GLU A 61 -0.92 43.56 -21.74
CA GLU A 61 -0.21 44.81 -21.47
C GLU A 61 -1.09 46.01 -21.88
N GLU A 62 -1.23 47.02 -21.01
CA GLU A 62 -0.66 48.36 -21.21
C GLU A 62 -1.10 49.40 -20.15
N SER A 63 -0.11 50.22 -19.74
CA SER A 63 -0.15 51.58 -19.15
C SER A 63 -0.30 51.79 -17.62
N SER A 64 0.68 52.53 -17.10
CA SER A 64 1.16 52.84 -15.73
C SER A 64 0.42 54.00 -15.01
N PRO A 65 0.84 54.56 -13.83
CA PRO A 65 1.79 54.10 -12.79
C PRO A 65 1.28 54.25 -11.31
N GLN A 66 2.07 53.68 -10.38
CA GLN A 66 2.23 54.02 -8.95
C GLN A 66 1.10 53.75 -7.94
N SER A 67 1.32 52.75 -7.08
CA SER A 67 1.41 52.94 -5.63
C SER A 67 2.13 51.75 -4.99
N ASP A 68 3.16 52.04 -4.20
CA ASP A 68 3.97 51.10 -3.44
C ASP A 68 3.13 50.24 -2.49
N ALA A 69 3.08 48.94 -2.75
CA ALA A 69 2.81 47.91 -1.75
C ALA A 69 3.41 46.60 -2.25
N VAL A 70 4.69 46.40 -1.93
CA VAL A 70 5.38 45.12 -2.04
C VAL A 70 4.72 44.14 -1.07
N ASP A 71 3.79 43.31 -1.55
CA ASP A 71 3.20 42.23 -0.74
C ASP A 71 4.07 40.96 -0.85
N THR A 72 5.22 41.01 -0.16
CA THR A 72 6.14 39.87 0.06
C THR A 72 5.59 38.94 1.14
N ARG A 73 4.33 38.47 1.01
CA ARG A 73 3.70 37.60 2.03
C ARG A 73 3.66 36.11 1.68
N ALA A 74 4.35 35.68 0.64
CA ALA A 74 4.44 34.25 0.28
C ALA A 74 5.81 33.61 0.56
N ASP A 75 6.80 34.34 1.08
CA ASP A 75 8.18 33.83 1.25
C ASP A 75 8.74 33.91 2.68
N ALA A 76 7.85 34.00 3.69
CA ALA A 76 8.26 34.02 5.09
C ALA A 76 7.31 33.19 5.96
N ALA A 77 7.29 31.88 5.77
CA ALA A 77 6.95 30.97 6.85
C ALA A 77 8.26 30.62 7.58
N PRO A 78 8.41 30.89 8.89
CA PRO A 78 9.63 30.58 9.62
C PRO A 78 9.69 29.08 9.86
N TYR A 79 10.22 28.33 8.90
CA TYR A 79 10.65 26.96 9.17
C TYR A 79 11.97 27.04 9.94
N PRO A 80 12.10 26.43 11.14
CA PRO A 80 13.41 26.18 11.69
C PRO A 80 14.12 25.21 10.74
N VAL A 81 15.10 25.72 10.00
CA VAL A 81 16.02 24.89 9.22
C VAL A 81 16.89 24.12 10.22
N LEU A 82 16.46 22.91 10.58
CA LEU A 82 17.29 21.96 11.30
C LEU A 82 18.39 21.46 10.36
N HIS A 83 19.49 22.21 10.29
CA HIS A 83 20.73 21.72 9.73
C HIS A 83 21.26 20.58 10.60
N MET A 84 21.20 19.35 10.09
CA MET A 84 22.09 18.29 10.56
C MET A 84 23.50 18.60 10.03
N PRO A 85 24.51 18.83 10.88
CA PRO A 85 25.86 19.01 10.38
C PRO A 85 26.41 17.64 9.98
N VAL A 86 26.33 17.32 8.69
CA VAL A 86 27.30 16.39 8.09
C VAL A 86 28.59 17.19 7.96
N VAL A 87 29.50 17.01 8.92
CA VAL A 87 30.87 17.52 8.81
C VAL A 87 31.57 16.69 7.74
N LEU A 88 31.61 17.22 6.52
CA LEU A 88 32.51 16.77 5.47
C LEU A 88 33.71 17.71 5.51
N ASP A 89 34.77 17.31 6.22
CA ASP A 89 36.00 18.11 6.26
C ASP A 89 36.85 17.82 5.02
N LYS A 90 37.16 18.87 4.26
CA LYS A 90 38.04 18.84 3.09
C LYS A 90 38.74 20.20 2.89
N SER A 91 39.95 20.32 3.45
CA SER A 91 41.05 21.16 2.93
C SER A 91 42.32 20.84 3.74
N GLN A 92 43.27 20.06 3.21
CA GLN A 92 44.48 20.44 2.45
C GLN A 92 45.71 20.87 3.30
N ASP A 93 46.77 20.03 3.19
CA ASP A 93 48.22 20.22 3.30
C ASP A 93 48.86 21.01 4.46
N SER A 94 49.67 20.36 5.31
CA SER A 94 51.11 20.10 5.05
C SER A 94 51.90 19.57 6.29
N SER A 95 52.80 18.59 6.04
CA SER A 95 54.05 18.27 6.74
C SER A 95 54.08 17.95 8.26
N ALA A 96 54.24 16.65 8.61
CA ALA A 96 55.41 16.10 9.34
C ALA A 96 55.19 14.62 9.72
N ALA A 97 56.16 13.76 9.39
CA ALA A 97 56.27 12.37 9.88
C ALA A 97 56.86 12.35 11.31
N PRO A 98 56.72 11.26 12.13
CA PRO A 98 57.46 10.01 11.87
C PRO A 98 56.76 8.66 12.23
N SER A 99 57.14 7.65 11.45
CA SER A 99 57.47 6.21 11.70
C SER A 99 56.70 5.27 12.65
N ALA A 100 56.47 4.07 12.07
CA ALA A 100 56.45 2.69 12.62
C ALA A 100 55.22 2.31 13.48
N LEU A 101 54.59 1.12 13.40
CA LEU A 101 54.90 -0.24 12.96
C LEU A 101 53.48 -0.93 12.89
N ALA A 102 52.97 -1.60 11.86
CA ALA A 102 53.26 -2.97 11.44
C ALA A 102 52.14 -3.41 10.43
N SER A 103 52.51 -4.16 9.41
CA SER A 103 51.66 -5.04 8.57
C SER A 103 52.26 -6.46 8.72
N PRO A 104 51.61 -7.62 8.39
CA PRO A 104 50.89 -7.89 7.12
C PRO A 104 49.75 -8.96 7.30
N PRO A 105 49.25 -9.71 6.28
CA PRO A 105 49.47 -9.63 4.84
C PRO A 105 48.21 -9.59 3.96
N SER A 106 48.42 -9.03 2.77
CA SER A 106 47.65 -9.20 1.54
C SER A 106 47.83 -10.60 0.93
N LEU A 107 46.76 -11.14 0.34
CA LEU A 107 46.80 -12.31 -0.55
C LEU A 107 46.30 -11.90 -1.93
N ASP A 108 47.09 -12.27 -2.94
CA ASP A 108 46.92 -12.02 -4.38
C ASP A 108 45.68 -12.69 -5.01
N PRO A 109 45.18 -12.18 -6.15
CA PRO A 109 44.14 -12.82 -6.93
C PRO A 109 44.75 -13.67 -8.04
N SER A 110 44.78 -15.00 -7.87
CA SER A 110 44.83 -15.89 -9.04
C SER A 110 44.25 -17.28 -8.75
N SER A 111 43.35 -17.68 -9.65
CA SER A 111 42.86 -19.03 -9.89
C SER A 111 41.92 -19.64 -8.84
N THR A 112 40.61 -19.51 -9.08
CA THR A 112 39.74 -20.70 -9.08
C THR A 112 38.47 -20.43 -9.87
N ASN A 113 38.28 -21.17 -10.96
CA ASN A 113 37.04 -21.27 -11.71
C ASN A 113 35.91 -21.73 -10.78
N GLY A 114 34.97 -20.84 -10.48
CA GLY A 114 33.74 -21.15 -9.79
C GLY A 114 32.66 -20.17 -10.24
N SER A 115 31.72 -20.65 -11.04
CA SER A 115 30.58 -19.88 -11.53
C SER A 115 29.75 -19.33 -10.35
N VAL A 116 29.94 -18.05 -10.02
CA VAL A 116 29.11 -17.28 -9.08
C VAL A 116 28.41 -16.19 -9.89
N THR A 117 27.52 -16.60 -10.79
CA THR A 117 26.72 -15.68 -11.62
C THR A 117 25.43 -15.21 -10.93
N GLY A 118 25.10 -15.75 -9.75
CA GLY A 118 23.82 -15.47 -9.06
C GLY A 118 23.81 -14.31 -8.06
N THR A 119 24.94 -13.99 -7.43
CA THR A 119 24.96 -13.12 -6.23
C THR A 119 25.24 -11.64 -6.54
N GLN A 120 26.09 -11.36 -7.53
CA GLN A 120 26.39 -9.97 -7.94
C GLN A 120 25.20 -9.30 -8.64
N ALA A 121 24.50 -10.03 -9.51
CA ALA A 121 23.31 -9.53 -10.19
C ALA A 121 22.18 -9.14 -9.20
N SER A 122 22.07 -9.87 -8.08
CA SER A 122 21.10 -9.58 -7.02
C SER A 122 21.45 -8.31 -6.25
N LEU A 123 22.72 -8.14 -5.87
CA LEU A 123 23.22 -6.94 -5.19
C LEU A 123 23.10 -5.68 -6.09
N ASP A 124 23.42 -5.80 -7.37
CA ASP A 124 23.28 -4.72 -8.34
C ASP A 124 21.81 -4.33 -8.58
N SER A 125 20.90 -5.33 -8.56
CA SER A 125 19.46 -5.08 -8.66
C SER A 125 18.92 -4.31 -7.44
N HIS A 126 19.41 -4.63 -6.24
CA HIS A 126 19.03 -3.96 -5.02
C HIS A 126 19.59 -2.52 -4.97
N ALA A 127 20.87 -2.34 -5.31
CA ALA A 127 21.50 -1.02 -5.39
C ALA A 127 20.79 -0.12 -6.42
N ARG A 128 20.38 -0.67 -7.57
CA ARG A 128 19.58 0.06 -8.56
C ARG A 128 18.18 0.41 -8.05
N ALA A 129 17.52 -0.49 -7.32
CA ALA A 129 16.22 -0.23 -6.73
C ALA A 129 16.27 0.89 -5.67
N VAL A 130 17.28 0.87 -4.79
CA VAL A 130 17.53 1.93 -3.81
C VAL A 130 17.86 3.26 -4.50
N SER A 131 18.76 3.23 -5.48
CA SER A 131 19.12 4.43 -6.26
C SER A 131 17.95 4.99 -7.05
N ALA A 132 17.07 4.12 -7.56
CA ALA A 132 15.83 4.54 -8.20
C ALA A 132 14.91 5.22 -7.18
N ALA A 133 14.68 4.60 -6.01
CA ALA A 133 13.84 5.16 -4.94
C ALA A 133 14.29 6.56 -4.49
N LEU A 134 15.60 6.84 -4.51
CA LEU A 134 16.21 8.12 -4.14
C LEU A 134 16.12 9.22 -5.22
N ARG A 135 15.57 8.95 -6.42
CA ARG A 135 15.50 9.97 -7.48
C ARG A 135 14.41 11.02 -7.21
N PRO A 136 14.68 12.32 -7.44
CA PRO A 136 13.66 13.37 -7.41
C PRO A 136 12.63 13.12 -8.53
N GLY A 137 11.48 12.53 -8.20
CA GLY A 137 10.43 12.18 -9.17
C GLY A 137 9.78 10.81 -8.95
N THR A 138 10.30 9.97 -8.05
CA THR A 138 9.73 8.65 -7.73
C THR A 138 8.40 8.67 -6.99
N HIS A 139 8.05 9.80 -6.39
CA HIS A 139 6.84 9.94 -5.57
C HIS A 139 5.72 10.64 -6.34
N VAL A 140 5.55 10.30 -7.61
CA VAL A 140 4.45 10.80 -8.45
C VAL A 140 3.59 9.60 -8.84
N GLU A 141 2.31 9.66 -8.49
CA GLU A 141 1.30 8.67 -8.89
C GLU A 141 1.01 8.79 -10.40
N SER A 142 0.35 7.77 -10.96
CA SER A 142 0.06 7.70 -12.40
C SER A 142 -0.81 8.86 -12.92
N ASP A 143 -1.57 9.51 -12.05
CA ASP A 143 -2.39 10.69 -12.34
C ASP A 143 -1.68 12.03 -12.10
N GLY A 144 -0.39 12.00 -11.77
CA GLY A 144 0.42 13.18 -11.50
C GLY A 144 0.31 13.70 -10.06
N ALA A 145 -0.41 13.02 -9.16
CA ALA A 145 -0.46 13.39 -7.76
C ALA A 145 0.89 13.14 -7.08
N THR A 146 1.31 14.04 -6.20
CA THR A 146 2.51 13.83 -5.36
C THR A 146 2.16 12.90 -4.20
N LEU A 147 2.88 11.79 -4.07
CA LEU A 147 2.77 10.83 -2.98
C LEU A 147 3.61 11.26 -1.79
N HIS A 148 2.98 11.39 -0.62
CA HIS A 148 3.63 11.83 0.61
C HIS A 148 3.89 10.69 1.59
N CYS A 149 2.93 9.79 1.71
CA CYS A 149 3.02 8.68 2.64
C CYS A 149 2.27 7.47 2.09
N VAL A 150 2.82 6.29 2.33
CA VAL A 150 2.12 5.01 2.15
C VAL A 150 1.96 4.38 3.51
N ALA A 151 0.73 4.04 3.87
CA ALA A 151 0.41 3.26 5.05
C ALA A 151 -0.18 1.91 4.68
N ILE A 152 0.16 0.87 5.43
CA ILE A 152 -0.43 -0.46 5.28
C ILE A 152 -1.00 -0.88 6.62
N SER A 153 -2.30 -1.12 6.66
CA SER A 153 -3.03 -1.56 7.86
C SER A 153 -3.44 -3.01 7.72
N ALA A 154 -3.12 -3.83 8.73
CA ALA A 154 -3.61 -5.20 8.86
C ALA A 154 -4.88 -5.19 9.73
N ILE A 155 -6.00 -5.65 9.16
CA ILE A 155 -7.32 -5.62 9.80
C ILE A 155 -7.88 -7.05 9.86
N CYS A 156 -8.50 -7.40 10.98
CA CYS A 156 -9.11 -8.71 11.20
C CYS A 156 -10.62 -8.54 11.40
N PHE A 157 -11.41 -9.44 10.82
CA PHE A 157 -12.84 -9.50 11.04
C PHE A 157 -13.16 -10.41 12.23
N LYS A 158 -13.95 -9.94 13.18
CA LYS A 158 -14.23 -10.61 14.45
C LYS A 158 -15.71 -10.73 14.74
N ILE A 159 -16.09 -11.80 15.43
CA ILE A 159 -17.37 -11.91 16.15
C ILE A 159 -17.12 -12.62 17.49
N GLY A 160 -17.37 -11.91 18.59
CA GLY A 160 -16.86 -12.35 19.90
C GLY A 160 -15.34 -12.55 19.84
N ARG A 161 -14.85 -13.74 20.21
CA ARG A 161 -13.42 -14.12 20.12
C ARG A 161 -13.03 -14.77 18.78
N ILE A 162 -14.00 -15.05 17.92
CA ILE A 162 -13.80 -15.80 16.68
C ILE A 162 -13.34 -14.85 15.56
N THR A 163 -12.30 -15.27 14.85
CA THR A 163 -11.87 -14.63 13.60
C THR A 163 -12.70 -15.15 12.43
N ILE A 164 -13.26 -14.23 11.66
CA ILE A 164 -13.98 -14.50 10.42
C ILE A 164 -12.99 -14.32 9.25
N PRO A 165 -12.91 -15.26 8.30
CA PRO A 165 -12.08 -15.10 7.11
C PRO A 165 -12.47 -13.84 6.31
N PRO A 166 -11.50 -13.02 5.87
CA PRO A 166 -11.78 -11.83 5.07
C PRO A 166 -12.61 -12.10 3.81
N ALA A 167 -12.30 -13.17 3.05
CA ALA A 167 -13.08 -13.54 1.87
C ALA A 167 -14.56 -13.72 2.23
N LEU A 168 -14.86 -14.51 3.27
CA LEU A 168 -16.22 -14.73 3.72
C LEU A 168 -16.92 -13.43 4.14
N ALA A 169 -16.23 -12.57 4.89
CA ALA A 169 -16.80 -11.29 5.33
C ALA A 169 -17.16 -10.38 4.14
N LEU A 170 -16.28 -10.30 3.14
CA LEU A 170 -16.47 -9.46 1.94
C LEU A 170 -17.60 -9.99 1.05
N VAL A 171 -17.63 -11.29 0.79
CA VAL A 171 -18.64 -11.89 -0.10
C VAL A 171 -20.04 -11.81 0.52
N CYS A 172 -20.17 -12.02 1.84
CA CYS A 172 -21.44 -11.82 2.52
C CYS A 172 -21.98 -10.38 2.44
N GLU A 173 -21.15 -9.39 2.13
CA GLU A 173 -21.57 -8.00 1.86
C GLU A 173 -21.75 -7.70 0.37
N GLY A 174 -21.62 -8.71 -0.49
CA GLY A 174 -21.94 -8.63 -1.92
C GLY A 174 -20.75 -8.34 -2.81
N LEU A 175 -19.53 -8.39 -2.29
CA LEU A 175 -18.35 -8.30 -3.15
C LEU A 175 -18.21 -9.58 -3.97
N SER A 176 -18.03 -9.42 -5.27
CA SER A 176 -17.80 -10.49 -6.23
C SER A 176 -16.77 -10.08 -7.27
N VAL A 177 -16.20 -11.06 -7.97
CA VAL A 177 -15.66 -10.81 -9.32
C VAL A 177 -16.78 -10.24 -10.21
N GLY A 178 -16.45 -9.32 -11.12
CA GLY A 178 -17.41 -8.84 -12.11
C GLY A 178 -17.89 -9.97 -13.03
N PRO A 179 -19.03 -9.81 -13.73
CA PRO A 179 -19.46 -10.82 -14.68
C PRO A 179 -18.39 -10.97 -15.77
N GLU A 180 -17.86 -12.18 -15.94
CA GLU A 180 -16.78 -12.47 -16.89
C GLU A 180 -17.28 -12.25 -18.32
N ALA A 181 -16.57 -11.43 -19.10
CA ALA A 181 -16.78 -11.35 -20.54
C ALA A 181 -16.43 -12.72 -21.14
N GLY A 182 -17.42 -13.60 -21.25
CA GLY A 182 -17.25 -14.88 -21.94
C GLY A 182 -16.91 -14.62 -23.40
N ILE A 183 -15.99 -15.46 -23.92
CA ILE A 183 -15.67 -15.78 -25.33
C ILE A 183 -15.74 -14.59 -26.32
N GLU A 184 -14.61 -14.34 -27.01
CA GLU A 184 -14.55 -13.44 -28.17
C GLU A 184 -15.79 -13.66 -29.07
N ASP A 185 -16.66 -12.64 -29.20
CA ASP A 185 -17.94 -12.59 -29.93
C ASP A 185 -19.26 -12.72 -29.15
N ALA A 186 -19.27 -12.93 -27.83
CA ALA A 186 -20.50 -12.80 -27.04
C ALA A 186 -20.74 -11.35 -26.53
N PRO A 187 -21.99 -10.86 -26.49
CA PRO A 187 -22.28 -9.56 -25.88
C PRO A 187 -21.83 -9.56 -24.42
N ALA A 188 -21.19 -8.46 -24.01
CA ALA A 188 -20.69 -8.30 -22.65
C ALA A 188 -21.80 -8.60 -21.64
N PRO A 189 -21.55 -9.45 -20.63
CA PRO A 189 -22.58 -9.86 -19.71
C PRO A 189 -23.12 -8.65 -18.94
N ALA A 190 -24.43 -8.67 -18.68
CA ALA A 190 -25.08 -7.58 -17.97
C ALA A 190 -24.43 -7.35 -16.59
N PRO A 191 -24.22 -6.09 -16.17
CA PRO A 191 -23.67 -5.81 -14.85
C PRO A 191 -24.59 -6.37 -13.76
N TYR A 192 -23.99 -6.73 -12.63
CA TYR A 192 -24.78 -7.18 -11.49
C TYR A 192 -25.69 -6.06 -10.98
N SER A 193 -26.91 -6.44 -10.64
CA SER A 193 -27.95 -5.55 -10.13
C SER A 193 -28.87 -6.33 -9.20
N ARG A 194 -29.87 -5.66 -8.61
CA ARG A 194 -30.90 -6.38 -7.84
C ARG A 194 -31.68 -7.40 -8.66
N ALA A 195 -31.86 -7.16 -9.96
CA ALA A 195 -32.55 -8.07 -10.87
C ALA A 195 -31.61 -9.14 -11.47
N ASN A 196 -30.29 -8.92 -11.40
CA ASN A 196 -29.26 -9.84 -11.87
C ASN A 196 -28.18 -9.96 -10.78
N PRO A 197 -28.46 -10.63 -9.65
CA PRO A 197 -27.52 -10.70 -8.55
C PRO A 197 -26.35 -11.66 -8.88
N PRO A 198 -25.21 -11.55 -8.18
CA PRO A 198 -24.11 -12.51 -8.32
C PRO A 198 -24.58 -13.95 -8.05
N PRO A 199 -23.98 -14.98 -8.68
CA PRO A 199 -24.45 -16.37 -8.60
C PRO A 199 -24.58 -16.96 -7.17
N PHE A 200 -23.79 -16.47 -6.23
CA PHE A 200 -23.80 -16.92 -4.82
C PHE A 200 -24.78 -16.14 -3.94
N TRP A 201 -25.39 -15.07 -4.45
CA TRP A 201 -26.12 -14.09 -3.62
C TRP A 201 -27.36 -14.70 -2.95
N SER A 202 -28.05 -15.62 -3.61
CA SER A 202 -29.19 -16.34 -3.02
C SER A 202 -28.82 -17.07 -1.72
N ARG A 203 -27.61 -17.65 -1.64
CA ARG A 203 -27.08 -18.27 -0.42
C ARG A 203 -26.85 -17.24 0.69
N VAL A 204 -26.34 -16.06 0.33
CA VAL A 204 -26.15 -14.95 1.27
C VAL A 204 -27.49 -14.46 1.80
N GLU A 205 -28.51 -14.35 0.95
CA GLU A 205 -29.86 -13.96 1.33
C GLU A 205 -30.50 -14.99 2.26
N GLU A 206 -30.34 -16.28 1.99
CA GLU A 206 -30.81 -17.35 2.87
C GLU A 206 -30.14 -17.30 4.26
N LEU A 207 -28.82 -17.07 4.30
CA LEU A 207 -28.07 -16.91 5.55
C LEU A 207 -28.48 -15.65 6.32
N ARG A 208 -28.69 -14.54 5.60
CA ARG A 208 -29.10 -13.26 6.18
C ARG A 208 -30.54 -13.33 6.68
N GLY A 209 -31.40 -14.11 6.02
CA GLY A 209 -32.82 -14.22 6.33
C GLY A 209 -33.52 -12.87 6.21
N THR A 210 -34.42 -12.58 7.14
CA THR A 210 -35.10 -11.28 7.25
C THR A 210 -34.22 -10.24 7.95
N GLU A 211 -34.31 -8.97 7.58
CA GLU A 211 -33.50 -7.88 8.16
C GLU A 211 -33.60 -7.75 9.69
N ILE A 212 -34.67 -8.28 10.29
CA ILE A 212 -34.94 -8.24 11.74
C ILE A 212 -34.22 -9.38 12.49
N ASN A 213 -34.00 -10.53 11.84
CA ASN A 213 -33.45 -11.72 12.48
C ASN A 213 -32.20 -12.24 11.77
N LEU A 214 -31.05 -11.76 12.24
CA LEU A 214 -29.72 -12.15 11.75
C LEU A 214 -29.10 -13.32 12.53
N SER A 215 -29.90 -14.11 13.25
CA SER A 215 -29.38 -15.21 14.10
C SER A 215 -28.62 -16.26 13.31
N ARG A 216 -29.12 -16.63 12.11
CA ARG A 216 -28.46 -17.57 11.20
C ARG A 216 -27.11 -17.04 10.73
N LEU A 217 -27.08 -15.81 10.21
CA LEU A 217 -25.85 -15.15 9.78
C LEU A 217 -24.84 -15.02 10.94
N ARG A 218 -25.32 -14.69 12.15
CA ARG A 218 -24.50 -14.62 13.36
C ARG A 218 -23.91 -15.98 13.72
N ALA A 219 -24.72 -17.04 13.75
CA ALA A 219 -24.27 -18.40 14.03
C ALA A 219 -23.25 -18.87 12.98
N PHE A 220 -23.50 -18.54 11.71
CA PHE A 220 -22.60 -18.84 10.62
C PHE A 220 -21.24 -18.17 10.81
N TYR A 221 -21.20 -16.86 11.07
CA TYR A 221 -19.95 -16.16 11.40
C TYR A 221 -19.29 -16.65 12.69
N ALA A 222 -20.07 -17.08 13.67
CA ALA A 222 -19.60 -17.63 14.94
C ALA A 222 -19.10 -19.07 14.85
N GLY A 223 -18.86 -19.61 13.65
CA GLY A 223 -18.16 -20.87 13.47
C GLY A 223 -18.78 -21.80 12.43
N GLY A 224 -20.05 -21.61 12.07
CA GLY A 224 -20.74 -22.48 11.11
C GLY A 224 -20.04 -22.56 9.73
N TRP A 225 -19.30 -21.54 9.32
CA TRP A 225 -18.51 -21.58 8.09
C TRP A 225 -17.41 -22.66 8.07
N ARG A 226 -16.96 -23.13 9.25
CA ARG A 226 -15.93 -24.17 9.37
C ARG A 226 -16.45 -25.55 8.99
N GLU A 227 -17.76 -25.75 9.10
CA GLU A 227 -18.44 -27.01 8.79
C GLU A 227 -18.64 -27.19 7.28
N VAL A 228 -18.44 -26.12 6.49
CA VAL A 228 -18.55 -26.16 5.04
C VAL A 228 -17.28 -26.79 4.43
N PRO A 229 -17.39 -27.92 3.73
CA PRO A 229 -16.27 -28.56 3.03
C PRO A 229 -15.63 -27.61 2.01
N GLU A 230 -14.33 -27.73 1.77
CA GLU A 230 -13.57 -26.80 0.91
C GLU A 230 -14.17 -26.64 -0.49
N GLY A 231 -14.68 -27.72 -1.11
CA GLY A 231 -15.34 -27.67 -2.42
C GLY A 231 -16.69 -26.93 -2.43
N GLU A 232 -17.31 -26.71 -1.28
CA GLU A 232 -18.61 -26.06 -1.13
C GLU A 232 -18.51 -24.61 -0.63
N ARG A 233 -17.29 -24.12 -0.35
CA ARG A 233 -17.03 -22.76 0.12
C ARG A 233 -17.20 -21.75 -1.00
N TRP A 234 -18.45 -21.40 -1.26
CA TRP A 234 -18.86 -20.46 -2.29
C TRP A 234 -18.22 -19.07 -2.17
N TRP A 235 -17.74 -18.67 -0.99
CA TRP A 235 -17.01 -17.41 -0.81
C TRP A 235 -15.58 -17.46 -1.36
N GLU A 236 -15.00 -18.63 -1.58
CA GLU A 236 -13.66 -18.78 -2.19
C GLU A 236 -13.75 -18.58 -3.70
N SER A 237 -14.79 -19.14 -4.34
CA SER A 237 -15.03 -18.95 -5.78
C SER A 237 -15.60 -17.58 -6.14
N ALA A 238 -16.38 -16.96 -5.24
CA ALA A 238 -16.99 -15.65 -5.45
C ALA A 238 -15.99 -14.50 -5.71
N LEU A 239 -14.78 -14.59 -5.15
CA LEU A 239 -13.69 -13.62 -5.33
C LEU A 239 -12.59 -14.16 -6.26
N GLY A 240 -12.93 -15.09 -7.14
CA GLY A 240 -12.03 -15.69 -8.13
C GLY A 240 -11.57 -14.74 -9.25
N GLY A 241 -11.01 -15.32 -10.30
CA GLY A 241 -10.60 -14.60 -11.51
C GLY A 241 -9.64 -13.44 -11.25
N GLU A 242 -9.94 -12.27 -11.80
CA GLU A 242 -9.11 -11.05 -11.64
C GLU A 242 -9.01 -10.56 -10.19
N VAL A 243 -10.02 -10.81 -9.36
CA VAL A 243 -9.97 -10.43 -7.95
C VAL A 243 -8.93 -11.27 -7.20
N GLU A 244 -8.91 -12.57 -7.46
CA GLU A 244 -7.94 -13.50 -6.87
C GLU A 244 -6.52 -13.20 -7.35
N LYS A 245 -6.33 -12.89 -8.65
CA LYS A 245 -5.02 -12.47 -9.18
C LYS A 245 -4.50 -11.22 -8.46
N ARG A 246 -5.37 -10.20 -8.27
CA ARG A 246 -5.01 -8.98 -7.53
C ARG A 246 -4.69 -9.27 -6.07
N ARG A 247 -5.49 -10.12 -5.40
CA ARG A 247 -5.24 -10.55 -4.02
C ARG A 247 -3.89 -11.24 -3.90
N ALA A 248 -3.59 -12.20 -4.77
CA ALA A 248 -2.33 -12.95 -4.77
C ALA A 248 -1.13 -12.01 -4.98
N ALA A 249 -1.21 -11.10 -5.95
CA ALA A 249 -0.16 -10.11 -6.20
C ALA A 249 0.08 -9.20 -4.99
N GLY A 250 -0.97 -8.66 -4.39
CA GLY A 250 -0.84 -7.83 -3.18
C GLY A 250 -0.32 -8.61 -1.97
N MET A 251 -0.65 -9.90 -1.85
CA MET A 251 -0.13 -10.77 -0.79
C MET A 251 1.37 -11.05 -0.90
N GLN A 252 1.97 -11.00 -2.10
CA GLN A 252 3.43 -11.10 -2.22
C GLN A 252 4.13 -9.93 -1.52
N ILE A 253 3.55 -8.73 -1.64
CA ILE A 253 4.07 -7.51 -1.04
C ILE A 253 3.73 -7.46 0.46
N ALA A 254 2.43 -7.54 0.79
CA ALA A 254 1.95 -7.45 2.17
C ALA A 254 2.48 -8.59 3.06
N GLY A 255 2.59 -9.81 2.51
CA GLY A 255 3.15 -10.95 3.21
C GLY A 255 4.62 -10.79 3.53
N SER A 256 5.40 -10.15 2.65
CA SER A 256 6.81 -9.85 2.90
C SER A 256 6.97 -8.82 4.02
N LEU A 257 6.19 -7.74 4.00
CA LEU A 257 6.18 -6.74 5.09
C LEU A 257 5.82 -7.38 6.43
N ARG A 258 4.76 -8.21 6.46
CA ARG A 258 4.33 -8.88 7.68
C ARG A 258 5.40 -9.80 8.26
N ARG A 259 6.04 -10.63 7.43
CA ARG A 259 7.15 -11.49 7.88
C ARG A 259 8.30 -10.67 8.48
N GLY A 260 8.62 -9.52 7.87
CA GLY A 260 9.61 -8.59 8.41
C GLY A 260 9.24 -8.10 9.81
N MET A 261 7.97 -7.71 10.01
CA MET A 261 7.49 -7.23 11.30
C MET A 261 7.39 -8.33 12.36
N GLU A 262 6.97 -9.53 11.99
CA GLU A 262 6.98 -10.69 12.89
C GLU A 262 8.42 -11.03 13.31
N GLY A 263 9.39 -10.91 12.39
CA GLY A 263 10.82 -11.01 12.72
C GLY A 263 11.26 -9.95 13.73
N MET A 264 10.85 -8.69 13.55
CA MET A 264 11.17 -7.60 14.49
C MET A 264 10.58 -7.82 15.89
N GLN A 265 9.44 -8.51 16.02
CA GLN A 265 8.86 -8.85 17.32
C GLN A 265 9.65 -9.93 18.08
N SER A 266 10.51 -10.68 17.38
CA SER A 266 11.32 -11.74 17.98
C SER A 266 12.67 -11.26 18.53
N LEU A 267 13.02 -9.99 18.31
CA LEU A 267 14.18 -9.33 18.90
C LEU A 267 13.89 -8.92 20.35
#